data_AF-A0A0M8STW1-F1
#
_entry.id   AF-A0A0M8STW1-F1
#
_cell.length_a   1.000
_cell.length_b   1.000
_cell.length_c   1.000
_cell.angle_alpha   90.00
_cell.angle_beta   90.00
_cell.angle_gamma   90.00
#
_symmetry.space_group_name_H-M   'P 1'
#
loop_
_entity.id
_entity.type
_entity.pdbx_description
1 polymer ?
#
loop_
_entity_poly.entity_id
_entity_poly.type
_entity_poly.pdbx_seq_one_letter_code
_entity_poly.pdbx_strand_id
1 'polypeptide(L)'
;MTATMTATACGSQEAGYLALRLPAGTWVRHEGDGIRRIWIAQPCACSLCMSATLLGAPGTHYELRTDDGDMAPLVHVRHTSVVPHLHPDELFRTYPPVLPLPRTAAHLRTLLSARFPGVRFSVRARRGWRLAVSWSGGPLDTEVATVAAPLLADYATPGRRRARPVTVTRFGRATHGTPLVDAITLNRR
;
A
#
# COMPACT_ATOMS: atom_id res chain seq x y z
N MET A 1 26.76 35.94 7.03
CA MET A 1 27.23 34.65 6.49
C MET A 1 26.03 33.75 6.31
N THR A 2 25.50 33.71 5.09
CA THR A 2 24.30 32.97 4.69
C THR A 2 24.74 31.61 4.16
N ALA A 3 24.46 30.54 4.91
CA ALA A 3 24.73 29.18 4.46
C ALA A 3 23.60 28.74 3.51
N THR A 4 23.89 28.78 2.21
CA THR A 4 23.06 28.19 1.16
C THR A 4 23.12 26.68 1.29
N MET A 5 22.07 26.05 1.85
CA MET A 5 21.91 24.60 1.77
C MET A 5 21.56 24.23 0.32
N THR A 6 22.58 23.85 -0.44
CA THR A 6 22.46 23.16 -1.72
C THR A 6 21.86 21.77 -1.47
N ALA A 7 20.60 21.59 -1.81
CA ALA A 7 19.98 20.27 -1.90
C ALA A 7 20.61 19.52 -3.09
N THR A 8 21.28 18.40 -2.79
CA THR A 8 21.95 17.54 -3.76
C THR A 8 20.94 16.98 -4.76
N ALA A 9 21.23 17.18 -6.05
CA ALA A 9 20.43 16.69 -7.16
C ALA A 9 20.55 15.17 -7.37
N CYS A 10 19.43 14.58 -7.80
CA CYS A 10 19.30 13.45 -8.72
C CYS A 10 20.23 12.23 -8.53
N GLY A 11 19.78 11.28 -7.69
CA GLY A 11 20.16 9.88 -7.79
C GLY A 11 19.13 9.11 -8.60
N SER A 12 19.57 8.48 -9.69
CA SER A 12 18.74 7.66 -10.58
C SER A 12 18.56 6.23 -10.08
N GLN A 13 17.34 5.71 -10.27
CA GLN A 13 16.87 4.31 -10.27
C GLN A 13 16.43 3.70 -8.93
N GLU A 14 15.28 3.00 -9.00
CA GLU A 14 14.63 2.16 -7.98
C GLU A 14 13.68 2.82 -6.95
N ALA A 15 12.44 3.00 -7.42
CA ALA A 15 11.22 2.59 -6.74
C ALA A 15 11.02 3.07 -5.30
N GLY A 16 10.46 4.26 -5.16
CA GLY A 16 9.60 4.59 -4.03
C GLY A 16 8.32 3.76 -3.98
N TYR A 17 8.42 2.48 -3.62
CA TYR A 17 7.39 1.72 -2.89
C TYR A 17 7.21 2.26 -1.44
N LEU A 18 7.60 3.51 -1.18
CA LEU A 18 8.21 4.00 0.07
C LEU A 18 7.29 4.84 0.97
N ALA A 19 5.99 4.80 0.72
CA ALA A 19 5.05 5.54 1.53
C ALA A 19 4.40 4.64 2.59
N LEU A 20 3.46 3.81 2.15
CA LEU A 20 2.67 2.95 3.02
C LEU A 20 2.59 1.56 2.37
N ARG A 21 3.17 0.56 3.02
CA ARG A 21 3.14 -0.85 2.55
C ARG A 21 1.94 -1.63 3.11
N LEU A 22 1.37 -1.12 4.19
CA LEU A 22 0.23 -1.71 4.89
C LEU A 22 -1.07 -1.17 4.28
N PRO A 23 -2.01 -2.05 3.89
CA PRO A 23 -3.38 -1.62 3.64
C PRO A 23 -3.99 -0.92 4.87
N ALA A 24 -4.88 0.03 4.62
CA ALA A 24 -5.80 0.54 5.63
C ALA A 24 -6.52 -0.62 6.35
N GLY A 25 -6.64 -0.55 7.67
CA GLY A 25 -7.27 -1.60 8.48
C GLY A 25 -6.31 -2.69 8.95
N THR A 26 -5.02 -2.63 8.58
CA THR A 26 -4.04 -3.63 9.04
C THR A 26 -3.84 -3.52 10.55
N TRP A 27 -3.92 -4.64 11.26
CA TRP A 27 -3.50 -4.72 12.66
C TRP A 27 -1.98 -4.64 12.78
N VAL A 28 -1.49 -3.78 13.67
CA VAL A 28 -0.07 -3.50 13.88
C VAL A 28 0.24 -3.37 15.36
N ARG A 29 1.47 -3.67 15.71
CA ARG A 29 2.09 -3.27 16.97
C ARG A 29 3.02 -2.10 16.71
N HIS A 30 2.94 -1.08 17.53
CA HIS A 30 3.86 0.06 17.48
C HIS A 30 5.09 -0.23 18.34
N GLU A 31 6.30 -0.01 17.81
CA GLU A 31 7.55 -0.32 18.53
C GLU A 31 7.75 0.56 19.78
N GLY A 32 7.15 1.75 19.83
CA GLY A 32 7.22 2.65 20.99
C GLY A 32 6.28 2.30 22.14
N ASP A 33 5.35 1.35 21.95
CA ASP A 33 4.40 0.96 22.98
C ASP A 33 4.99 -0.18 23.82
N GLY A 34 5.35 0.12 25.08
CA GLY A 34 5.83 -0.90 26.03
C GLY A 34 4.77 -1.96 26.39
N ILE A 35 3.49 -1.66 26.12
CA ILE A 35 2.39 -2.60 26.20
C ILE A 35 2.22 -3.22 24.81
N ARG A 36 2.03 -4.55 24.71
CA ARG A 36 1.74 -5.28 23.45
C ARG A 36 0.36 -4.93 22.86
N ARG A 37 0.01 -3.65 22.85
CA ARG A 37 -1.24 -3.13 22.29
C ARG A 37 -1.24 -3.32 20.79
N ILE A 38 -2.37 -3.77 20.28
CA ILE A 38 -2.63 -3.88 18.85
C ILE A 38 -3.40 -2.64 18.43
N TRP A 39 -2.98 -2.08 17.30
CA TRP A 39 -3.53 -0.91 16.66
C TRP A 39 -3.98 -1.25 15.26
N ILE A 40 -4.85 -0.43 14.69
CA ILE A 40 -5.29 -0.48 13.30
C ILE A 40 -4.60 0.66 12.56
N ALA A 41 -3.77 0.32 11.57
CA ALA A 41 -3.08 1.28 10.73
C ALA A 41 -4.03 1.86 9.66
N GLN A 42 -4.08 3.18 9.59
CA GLN A 42 -4.75 3.96 8.55
C GLN A 42 -3.75 4.91 7.89
N PRO A 43 -3.91 5.24 6.59
CA PRO A 43 -3.17 6.35 6.00
C PRO A 43 -3.37 7.61 6.83
N CYS A 44 -2.28 8.32 7.14
CA CYS A 44 -2.37 9.51 7.98
C CYS A 44 -3.18 10.61 7.30
N ALA A 45 -4.22 11.11 7.96
CA ALA A 45 -5.11 12.16 7.46
C ALA A 45 -4.75 13.57 7.98
N CYS A 46 -3.61 13.75 8.67
CA CYS A 46 -3.21 15.07 9.16
C CYS A 46 -2.91 16.03 8.00
N SER A 47 -3.16 17.33 8.20
CA SER A 47 -2.97 18.37 7.18
C SER A 47 -1.58 18.33 6.55
N LEU A 48 -0.53 18.13 7.36
CA LEU A 48 0.86 18.05 6.88
C LEU A 48 1.09 16.85 5.95
N CYS A 49 0.67 15.65 6.34
CA CYS A 49 0.84 14.45 5.51
C CYS A 49 -0.03 14.50 4.25
N MET A 50 -1.25 15.02 4.35
CA MET A 50 -2.11 15.22 3.18
C MET A 50 -1.50 16.23 2.21
N SER A 51 -1.06 17.40 2.69
CA SER A 51 -0.42 18.42 1.86
C SER A 51 0.85 17.90 1.19
N ALA A 52 1.72 17.19 1.92
CA ALA A 52 2.90 16.57 1.34
C ALA A 52 2.53 15.57 0.23
N THR A 53 1.52 14.74 0.45
CA THR A 53 1.04 13.77 -0.55
C THR A 53 0.49 14.49 -1.80
N LEU A 54 -0.30 15.56 -1.61
CA LEU A 54 -0.82 16.38 -2.71
C LEU A 54 0.30 17.07 -3.52
N LEU A 55 1.40 17.43 -2.86
CA LEU A 55 2.60 17.97 -3.49
C LEU A 55 3.51 16.89 -4.09
N GLY A 56 3.05 15.65 -4.13
CA GLY A 56 3.76 14.54 -4.76
C GLY A 56 4.77 13.84 -3.87
N ALA A 57 4.84 14.12 -2.57
CA ALA A 57 5.68 13.37 -1.65
C ALA A 57 5.06 12.00 -1.32
N PRO A 58 5.87 10.95 -1.07
CA PRO A 58 5.35 9.68 -0.58
C PRO A 58 4.76 9.85 0.83
N GLY A 59 3.58 9.27 1.09
CA GLY A 59 2.98 9.27 2.42
C GLY A 59 3.75 8.37 3.39
N THR A 60 4.60 8.91 4.26
CA THR A 60 5.54 8.10 5.08
C THR A 60 5.01 7.68 6.45
N HIS A 61 3.77 8.04 6.79
CA HIS A 61 3.22 7.91 8.13
C HIS A 61 1.84 7.24 8.16
N TYR A 62 1.61 6.47 9.23
CA TYR A 62 0.31 5.94 9.59
C TYR A 62 -0.31 6.74 10.73
N GLU A 63 -1.63 6.74 10.74
CA GLU A 63 -2.45 7.01 11.90
C GLU A 63 -2.85 5.68 12.51
N LEU A 64 -2.60 5.50 13.81
CA LEU A 64 -2.98 4.30 14.55
C LEU A 64 -4.28 4.53 15.30
N ARG A 65 -5.23 3.61 15.12
CA ARG A 65 -6.54 3.59 15.79
C ARG A 65 -6.69 2.35 16.65
N THR A 66 -7.47 2.41 17.72
CA THR A 66 -7.88 1.20 18.45
C THR A 66 -9.02 0.50 17.71
N ASP A 67 -9.25 -0.77 18.04
CA ASP A 67 -10.31 -1.60 17.42
C ASP A 67 -11.71 -1.00 17.65
N ASP A 68 -11.93 -0.37 18.80
CA ASP A 68 -13.19 0.29 19.17
C ASP A 68 -13.49 1.57 18.36
N GLY A 69 -12.63 1.96 17.41
CA GLY A 69 -12.86 3.03 16.45
C GLY A 69 -12.84 4.47 16.99
N ASP A 70 -13.23 4.69 18.25
CA ASP A 70 -13.77 6.00 18.64
C ASP A 70 -12.98 6.83 19.67
N MET A 71 -12.06 6.27 20.48
CA MET A 71 -11.60 7.02 21.68
C MET A 71 -10.09 6.97 22.04
N ALA A 72 -9.23 6.36 21.22
CA ALA A 72 -7.79 6.38 21.51
C ALA A 72 -7.09 7.61 20.91
N PRO A 73 -6.07 8.17 21.57
CA PRO A 73 -5.30 9.27 21.01
C PRO A 73 -4.72 8.84 19.67
N LEU A 74 -4.93 9.67 18.64
CA LEU A 74 -4.36 9.49 17.32
C LEU A 74 -2.84 9.42 17.45
N VAL A 75 -2.27 8.22 17.32
CA VAL A 75 -0.81 8.06 17.33
C VAL A 75 -0.33 8.18 15.89
N HIS A 76 0.32 9.29 15.61
CA HIS A 76 0.96 9.55 14.33
C HIS A 76 2.35 8.92 14.34
N VAL A 77 2.54 7.89 13.50
CA VAL A 77 3.77 7.07 13.52
C VAL A 77 4.37 6.93 12.13
N ARG A 78 5.69 6.80 12.05
CA ARG A 78 6.37 6.47 10.80
C ARG A 78 6.02 5.05 10.39
N HIS A 79 5.91 4.82 9.08
CA HIS A 79 5.62 3.49 8.54
C HIS A 79 6.67 2.42 8.90
N THR A 80 7.88 2.85 9.27
CA THR A 80 8.98 1.99 9.73
C THR A 80 8.85 1.56 11.20
N SER A 81 8.01 2.23 11.98
CA SER A 81 7.87 2.01 13.43
C SER A 81 6.72 1.07 13.79
N VAL A 82 6.10 0.45 12.78
CA VAL A 82 4.96 -0.46 12.95
C VAL A 82 5.32 -1.85 12.46
N VAL A 83 5.05 -2.83 13.30
CA VAL A 83 5.20 -4.25 12.99
C VAL A 83 3.81 -4.82 12.75
N PRO A 84 3.51 -5.42 11.60
CA PRO A 84 2.20 -6.04 11.39
C PRO A 84 1.93 -7.16 12.39
N HIS A 85 0.67 -7.24 12.82
CA HIS A 85 0.14 -8.27 13.69
C HIS A 85 -0.97 -9.01 12.94
N LEU A 86 -0.92 -10.34 12.87
CA LEU A 86 -1.96 -11.13 12.23
C LEU A 86 -3.21 -11.14 13.12
N HIS A 87 -4.39 -10.98 12.51
CA HIS A 87 -5.64 -11.20 13.21
C HIS A 87 -5.78 -12.71 13.50
N PRO A 88 -6.35 -13.14 14.65
CA PRO A 88 -6.58 -14.56 14.93
C PRO A 88 -7.28 -15.30 13.77
N ASP A 89 -8.27 -14.71 13.13
CA ASP A 89 -8.96 -15.26 11.95
C ASP A 89 -8.05 -15.53 10.73
N GLU A 90 -6.90 -14.86 10.65
CA GLU A 90 -5.91 -15.08 9.60
C GLU A 90 -4.97 -16.24 9.93
N LEU A 91 -4.81 -16.60 11.21
CA LEU A 91 -3.95 -17.70 11.66
C LEU A 91 -4.59 -19.08 11.41
N PHE A 92 -5.92 -19.17 11.40
CA PHE A 92 -6.65 -20.44 11.34
C PHE A 92 -7.23 -20.78 9.96
N ARG A 93 -7.07 -19.92 8.95
CA ARG A 93 -7.57 -20.19 7.59
C ARG A 93 -6.53 -20.96 6.76
N THR A 94 -6.98 -22.03 6.10
CA THR A 94 -6.26 -22.64 4.98
C THR A 94 -5.96 -21.54 3.96
N TYR A 95 -4.67 -21.23 3.76
CA TYR A 95 -4.28 -20.10 2.94
C TYR A 95 -4.82 -20.27 1.51
N PRO A 96 -5.60 -19.30 1.00
CA PRO A 96 -6.10 -19.38 -0.36
C PRO A 96 -4.92 -19.25 -1.34
N PRO A 97 -5.03 -19.86 -2.53
CA PRO A 97 -3.96 -19.87 -3.51
C PRO A 97 -3.61 -18.45 -3.97
N VAL A 98 -2.38 -18.28 -4.47
CA VAL A 98 -1.96 -17.02 -5.08
C VAL A 98 -2.83 -16.76 -6.31
N LEU A 99 -3.35 -15.53 -6.44
CA LEU A 99 -4.13 -15.13 -7.59
C LEU A 99 -3.25 -15.10 -8.84
N PRO A 100 -3.73 -15.65 -9.98
CA PRO A 100 -3.05 -15.50 -11.24
C PRO A 100 -2.84 -14.02 -11.57
N LEU A 101 -1.67 -13.68 -12.12
CA LEU A 101 -1.27 -12.30 -12.43
C LEU A 101 -2.32 -11.49 -13.22
N PRO A 102 -3.07 -12.06 -14.20
CA PRO A 102 -4.16 -11.34 -14.87
C PRO A 102 -5.32 -10.94 -13.94
N ARG A 103 -5.59 -11.71 -12.88
CA ARG A 103 -6.60 -11.41 -11.87
C ARG A 103 -6.07 -10.35 -10.91
N THR A 104 -4.81 -10.43 -10.50
CA THR A 104 -4.13 -9.38 -9.71
C THR A 104 -4.10 -8.05 -10.46
N ALA A 105 -3.83 -8.05 -11.77
CA ALA A 105 -3.90 -6.86 -12.62
C ALA A 105 -5.31 -6.26 -12.69
N ALA A 106 -6.34 -7.10 -12.82
CA ALA A 106 -7.73 -6.65 -12.82
C ALA A 106 -8.12 -6.03 -11.47
N HIS A 107 -7.69 -6.65 -10.36
CA HIS A 107 -7.90 -6.12 -9.02
C HIS A 107 -7.25 -4.75 -8.82
N LEU A 108 -5.97 -4.60 -9.18
CA LEU A 108 -5.27 -3.32 -9.11
C LEU A 108 -5.96 -2.24 -9.94
N ARG A 109 -6.42 -2.59 -11.15
CA ARG A 109 -7.18 -1.66 -11.98
C ARG A 109 -8.46 -1.20 -11.29
N THR A 110 -9.20 -2.11 -10.66
CA THR A 110 -10.41 -1.75 -9.90
C THR A 110 -10.10 -0.82 -8.73
N LEU A 111 -9.04 -1.09 -7.96
CA LEU A 111 -8.63 -0.21 -6.85
C LEU A 111 -8.29 1.20 -7.34
N LEU A 112 -7.52 1.30 -8.43
CA LEU A 112 -7.14 2.58 -9.02
C LEU A 112 -8.36 3.35 -9.57
N SER A 113 -9.25 2.68 -10.29
CA SER A 113 -10.49 3.28 -10.80
C SER A 113 -11.42 3.76 -9.68
N ALA A 114 -11.49 3.04 -8.56
CA ALA A 114 -12.29 3.45 -7.42
C ALA A 114 -11.68 4.64 -6.68
N ARG A 115 -10.34 4.68 -6.55
CA ARG A 115 -9.64 5.77 -5.85
C ARG A 115 -9.57 7.05 -6.68
N PHE A 116 -9.43 6.95 -7.99
CA PHE A 116 -9.30 8.08 -8.90
C PHE A 116 -10.41 8.04 -9.96
N PRO A 117 -11.65 8.40 -9.59
CA PRO A 117 -12.77 8.40 -10.52
C PRO A 117 -12.51 9.35 -11.70
N GLY A 118 -12.89 8.92 -12.90
CA GLY A 118 -12.68 9.68 -14.14
C GLY A 118 -11.34 9.43 -14.85
N VAL A 119 -10.37 8.78 -14.20
CA VAL A 119 -9.07 8.47 -14.78
C VAL A 119 -9.04 7.06 -15.39
N ARG A 120 -8.50 6.93 -16.60
CA ARG A 120 -8.35 5.65 -17.29
C ARG A 120 -6.99 5.01 -17.00
N PHE A 121 -7.01 3.91 -16.25
CA PHE A 121 -5.82 3.09 -15.98
C PHE A 121 -5.74 1.87 -16.89
N SER A 122 -4.54 1.62 -17.43
CA SER A 122 -4.16 0.36 -18.07
C SER A 122 -3.20 -0.40 -17.15
N VAL A 123 -3.59 -1.59 -16.70
CA VAL A 123 -2.74 -2.47 -15.89
C VAL A 123 -2.44 -3.73 -16.69
N ARG A 124 -1.16 -3.99 -16.98
CA ARG A 124 -0.71 -5.10 -17.82
C ARG A 124 0.25 -6.01 -17.05
N ALA A 125 0.03 -7.31 -17.18
CA ALA A 125 1.00 -8.30 -16.76
C ALA A 125 2.27 -8.22 -17.64
N ARG A 126 3.43 -8.36 -17.01
CA ARG A 126 4.74 -8.49 -17.67
C ARG A 126 5.32 -9.88 -17.39
N ARG A 127 6.51 -10.17 -17.92
CA ARG A 127 7.22 -11.42 -17.62
C ARG A 127 7.54 -11.49 -16.12
N GLY A 128 7.47 -12.70 -15.54
CA GLY A 128 7.55 -12.91 -14.09
C GLY A 128 6.29 -12.44 -13.35
N TRP A 129 6.36 -12.24 -12.04
CA TRP A 129 5.25 -11.73 -11.23
C TRP A 129 5.21 -10.19 -11.23
N ARG A 130 5.32 -9.57 -12.41
CA ARG A 130 5.46 -8.10 -12.55
C ARG A 130 4.26 -7.46 -13.23
N LEU A 131 3.87 -6.27 -12.78
CA LEU A 131 2.82 -5.46 -13.41
C LEU A 131 3.39 -4.14 -13.95
N ALA A 132 2.73 -3.62 -14.99
CA ALA A 132 2.93 -2.25 -15.45
C ALA A 132 1.60 -1.50 -15.42
N VAL A 133 1.58 -0.35 -14.77
CA VAL A 133 0.44 0.57 -14.72
C VAL A 133 0.75 1.76 -15.62
N SER A 134 -0.23 2.16 -16.42
CA SER A 134 -0.15 3.35 -17.27
C SER A 134 -1.45 4.15 -17.21
N TRP A 135 -1.35 5.47 -17.18
CA TRP A 135 -2.48 6.39 -17.18
C TRP A 135 -2.07 7.73 -17.80
N SER A 136 -3.04 8.60 -18.05
CA SER A 136 -2.81 9.94 -18.61
C SER A 136 -3.65 10.95 -17.85
N GLY A 137 -3.05 12.09 -17.50
CA GLY A 137 -3.71 13.11 -16.66
C GLY A 137 -4.07 12.62 -15.26
N GLY A 138 -4.66 13.50 -14.44
CA GLY A 138 -5.06 13.16 -13.07
C GLY A 138 -3.86 12.89 -12.15
N PRO A 139 -3.86 11.78 -11.38
CA PRO A 139 -2.98 11.60 -10.24
C PRO A 139 -1.49 11.55 -10.60
N LEU A 140 -0.67 11.94 -9.64
CA LEU A 140 0.78 11.82 -9.69
C LEU A 140 1.22 10.37 -9.48
N ASP A 141 2.46 10.07 -9.86
CA ASP A 141 3.05 8.74 -9.70
C ASP A 141 3.03 8.26 -8.25
N THR A 142 3.23 9.17 -7.29
CA THR A 142 3.23 8.87 -5.85
C THR A 142 1.86 8.51 -5.31
N GLU A 143 0.79 9.13 -5.82
CA GLU A 143 -0.58 8.79 -5.45
C GLU A 143 -0.95 7.39 -5.97
N VAL A 144 -0.58 7.07 -7.21
CA VAL A 144 -0.78 5.73 -7.80
C VAL A 144 0.07 4.69 -7.08
N ALA A 145 1.33 5.01 -6.76
CA ALA A 145 2.22 4.14 -5.99
C ALA A 145 1.64 3.80 -4.62
N THR A 146 1.01 4.76 -3.95
CA THR A 146 0.40 4.55 -2.62
C THR A 146 -0.75 3.54 -2.67
N VAL A 147 -1.57 3.58 -3.73
CA VAL A 147 -2.65 2.59 -3.94
C VAL A 147 -2.10 1.21 -4.30
N ALA A 148 -1.00 1.17 -5.05
CA ALA A 148 -0.41 -0.06 -5.56
C ALA A 148 0.53 -0.76 -4.54
N ALA A 149 1.14 0.01 -3.63
CA ALA A 149 2.15 -0.45 -2.68
C ALA A 149 1.72 -1.66 -1.82
N PRO A 150 0.46 -1.80 -1.38
CA PRO A 150 0.03 -2.98 -0.63
C PRO A 150 0.15 -4.31 -1.39
N LEU A 151 0.16 -4.29 -2.73
CA LEU A 151 0.32 -5.50 -3.55
C LEU A 151 1.77 -5.97 -3.66
N LEU A 152 2.73 -5.06 -3.44
CA LEU A 152 4.17 -5.32 -3.44
C LEU A 152 4.68 -5.85 -2.10
N ALA A 153 3.78 -5.98 -1.14
CA ALA A 153 4.17 -6.20 0.23
C ALA A 153 4.50 -7.69 0.45
N ASP A 154 5.80 -8.00 0.50
CA ASP A 154 6.35 -9.28 0.95
C ASP A 154 6.99 -9.09 2.33
N TYR A 155 6.66 -9.98 3.26
CA TYR A 155 7.12 -9.92 4.65
C TYR A 155 7.76 -11.25 5.01
N ALA A 156 8.91 -11.48 4.38
CA ALA A 156 9.42 -12.77 3.95
C ALA A 156 9.59 -13.89 4.99
N THR A 157 9.55 -13.65 6.32
CA THR A 157 9.56 -14.74 7.33
C THR A 157 9.27 -14.29 8.78
N PRO A 158 8.72 -15.15 9.68
CA PRO A 158 7.99 -16.40 9.44
C PRO A 158 6.47 -16.24 9.62
N GLY A 159 5.71 -16.71 8.62
CA GLY A 159 4.25 -16.56 8.49
C GLY A 159 3.83 -15.78 7.24
N ARG A 160 4.80 -15.15 6.54
CA ARG A 160 4.69 -14.42 5.26
C ARG A 160 3.38 -13.66 5.15
N ARG A 161 3.35 -12.45 5.71
CA ARG A 161 2.25 -11.52 5.44
C ARG A 161 2.16 -11.37 3.94
N ARG A 162 0.98 -11.63 3.42
CA ARG A 162 0.62 -11.50 2.02
C ARG A 162 -0.49 -10.47 1.98
N ALA A 163 -0.70 -9.81 0.85
CA ALA A 163 -1.89 -8.99 0.70
C ALA A 163 -3.12 -9.82 1.08
N ARG A 164 -4.07 -9.21 1.81
CA ARG A 164 -5.29 -9.88 2.26
C ARG A 164 -5.94 -10.61 1.07
N PRO A 165 -6.43 -11.86 1.23
CA PRO A 165 -7.13 -12.53 0.15
C PRO A 165 -8.29 -11.67 -0.35
N VAL A 166 -8.39 -11.54 -1.67
CA VAL A 166 -9.46 -10.78 -2.33
C VAL A 166 -10.22 -11.71 -3.26
N THR A 167 -11.48 -11.36 -3.47
CA THR A 167 -12.31 -12.00 -4.49
C THR A 167 -12.33 -11.10 -5.72
N VAL A 168 -11.80 -11.62 -6.84
CA VAL A 168 -11.72 -10.88 -8.11
C VAL A 168 -12.68 -11.48 -9.11
N THR A 169 -13.65 -10.68 -9.55
CA THR A 169 -14.55 -11.04 -10.63
C THR A 169 -14.03 -10.49 -11.96
N ARG A 170 -13.81 -11.36 -12.94
CA ARG A 170 -13.43 -10.98 -14.31
C ARG A 170 -14.09 -11.94 -15.30
N PHE A 171 -14.76 -11.37 -16.30
CA PHE A 171 -15.59 -12.07 -17.29
C PHE A 171 -16.63 -12.99 -16.62
N GLY A 172 -17.36 -12.47 -15.63
CA GLY A 172 -18.42 -13.21 -14.91
C GLY A 172 -17.92 -14.29 -13.94
N ARG A 173 -16.63 -14.63 -13.93
CA ARG A 173 -16.05 -15.63 -13.01
C ARG A 173 -15.37 -14.96 -11.84
N ALA A 174 -15.79 -15.31 -10.62
CA ALA A 174 -15.13 -14.93 -9.38
C ALA A 174 -13.97 -15.89 -9.07
N THR A 175 -12.84 -15.35 -8.61
CA THR A 175 -11.69 -16.13 -8.14
C THR A 175 -11.25 -15.55 -6.81
N HIS A 176 -11.16 -16.40 -5.79
CA HIS A 176 -10.68 -16.03 -4.47
C HIS A 176 -9.20 -16.40 -4.34
N GLY A 177 -8.39 -15.47 -3.82
CA GLY A 177 -6.97 -15.73 -3.63
C GLY A 177 -6.20 -14.52 -3.15
N THR A 178 -4.91 -14.72 -2.94
CA THR A 178 -3.99 -13.68 -2.50
C THR A 178 -3.34 -12.98 -3.70
N PRO A 179 -3.47 -11.65 -3.87
CA PRO A 179 -2.73 -10.96 -4.92
C PRO A 179 -1.26 -10.81 -4.51
N LEU A 180 -0.35 -11.22 -5.38
CA LEU A 180 1.09 -11.13 -5.15
C LEU A 180 1.80 -10.65 -6.41
N VAL A 181 2.70 -9.68 -6.27
CA VAL A 181 3.54 -9.16 -7.36
C VAL A 181 4.93 -8.80 -6.83
N ASP A 182 5.96 -9.07 -7.63
CA ASP A 182 7.35 -8.76 -7.32
C ASP A 182 7.66 -7.27 -7.55
N ALA A 183 7.05 -6.68 -8.58
CA ALA A 183 7.30 -5.30 -8.98
C ALA A 183 6.11 -4.69 -9.74
N ILE A 184 5.92 -3.38 -9.59
CA ILE A 184 4.94 -2.59 -10.32
C ILE A 184 5.66 -1.40 -10.94
N THR A 185 5.73 -1.36 -12.26
CA THR A 185 6.24 -0.19 -13.00
C THR A 185 5.13 0.81 -13.26
N LEU A 186 5.36 2.09 -12.96
CA LEU A 186 4.41 3.18 -13.18
C LEU A 186 4.82 4.00 -14.40
N ASN A 187 3.85 4.33 -15.26
CA ASN A 187 4.09 5.10 -16.48
C ASN A 187 2.96 6.13 -16.69
N ARG A 188 3.16 7.35 -16.23
CA ARG A 188 2.28 8.47 -16.53
C ARG A 188 2.58 9.04 -17.92
N ARG A 189 1.54 9.30 -18.70
CA ARG A 189 1.59 9.90 -20.04
C ARG A 189 1.09 11.33 -20.03
#